data_AF-A0A524IY18-F1
#
_entry.id   AF-A0A524IY18-F1
#
_cell.length_a   1.000
_cell.length_b   1.000
_cell.length_c   1.000
_cell.angle_alpha   90.00
_cell.angle_beta   90.00
_cell.angle_gamma   90.00
#
_symmetry.space_group_name_H-M   'P 1'
#
loop_
_entity.id
_entity.type
_entity.pdbx_description
1 polymer ?
#
loop_
_entity_poly.entity_id
_entity_poly.type
_entity_poly.pdbx_seq_one_letter_code
_entity_poly.pdbx_strand_id
1 'polypeptide(L)'
;MTLAAHTTQPAGPPNGTGRLESVSLGPFELDSGAVVADLTVAYRHDGPAPDRASQVLVIHALTGSADAAGDWWEPLIGPGRALDTDRVGVLCANLLGGRYGTT
;
A
#
# COMPACT_ATOMS: atom_id res chain seq x y z
N MET A 1 12.09 38.26 13.80
CA MET A 1 12.64 37.32 12.81
C MET A 1 12.34 35.93 13.32
N THR A 2 11.16 35.40 13.00
CA THR A 2 10.68 34.10 13.50
C THR A 2 11.19 33.04 12.55
N LEU A 3 12.07 32.16 13.02
CA LEU A 3 12.49 30.96 12.29
C LEU A 3 11.27 30.07 12.09
N ALA A 4 10.87 29.85 10.83
CA ALA A 4 9.92 28.82 10.49
C ALA A 4 10.56 27.46 10.83
N ALA A 5 9.95 26.71 11.74
CA ALA A 5 10.31 25.32 11.96
C ALA A 5 10.05 24.58 10.64
N HIS A 6 11.11 24.09 9.99
CA HIS A 6 10.97 23.08 8.96
C HIS A 6 10.44 21.82 9.64
N THR A 7 9.12 21.64 9.59
CA THR A 7 8.50 20.36 9.92
C THR A 7 8.95 19.40 8.83
N THR A 8 9.94 18.56 9.12
CA THR A 8 10.30 17.43 8.26
C THR A 8 9.04 16.59 8.10
N GLN A 9 8.48 16.57 6.89
CA GLN A 9 7.38 15.66 6.56
C GLN A 9 7.87 14.25 6.89
N PRO A 10 7.11 13.41 7.62
CA PRO A 10 7.52 12.04 7.88
C PRO A 10 7.85 11.38 6.54
N ALA A 11 8.92 10.57 6.52
CA ALA A 11 9.25 9.79 5.35
C ALA A 11 7.98 9.02 4.94
N GLY A 12 7.59 9.16 3.67
CA GLY A 12 6.43 8.45 3.15
C GLY A 12 6.59 6.93 3.28
N PRO A 13 5.50 6.17 3.15
CA PRO A 13 5.55 4.72 3.22
C PRO A 13 6.59 4.18 2.22
N PRO A 14 7.36 3.13 2.58
CA PRO A 14 8.32 2.53 1.66
C PRO A 14 7.60 2.03 0.40
N ASN A 15 8.10 2.43 -0.77
CA ASN A 15 7.59 2.06 -2.09
C ASN A 15 8.62 1.24 -2.85
N GLY A 16 8.16 0.37 -3.74
CA GLY A 16 9.00 -0.43 -4.63
C GLY A 16 9.86 -1.47 -3.92
N THR A 17 9.49 -1.85 -2.69
CA THR A 17 10.23 -2.86 -1.92
C THR A 17 9.99 -4.27 -2.44
N GLY A 18 8.88 -4.50 -3.15
CA GLY A 18 8.44 -5.84 -3.56
C GLY A 18 8.16 -6.76 -2.37
N ARG A 19 7.91 -6.18 -1.19
CA ARG A 19 7.67 -6.89 0.08
C ARG A 19 6.38 -6.41 0.71
N LEU A 20 5.84 -7.22 1.61
CA LEU A 20 4.77 -6.80 2.51
C LEU A 20 5.33 -5.79 3.51
N GLU A 21 4.67 -4.66 3.58
CA GLU A 21 4.94 -3.53 4.47
C GLU A 21 3.64 -3.15 5.20
N SER A 22 3.75 -2.35 6.25
CA SER A 22 2.57 -1.80 6.95
C SER A 22 2.74 -0.31 7.21
N VAL A 23 1.62 0.42 7.19
CA VAL A 23 1.56 1.85 7.53
C VAL A 23 0.43 2.09 8.52
N SER A 24 0.69 2.83 9.60
CA SER A 24 -0.37 3.32 10.49
C SER A 24 -0.99 4.57 9.88
N LEU A 25 -2.32 4.57 9.81
CA LEU A 25 -3.15 5.70 9.43
C LEU A 25 -3.74 6.41 10.67
N GLY A 26 -3.49 5.88 11.87
CA GLY A 26 -4.03 6.41 13.12
C GLY A 26 -5.54 6.16 13.28
N PRO A 27 -6.24 6.98 14.09
CA PRO A 27 -7.67 6.84 14.29
C PRO A 27 -8.46 6.99 12.99
N PHE A 28 -9.36 6.04 12.72
CA PHE A 28 -10.18 6.02 11.51
C PHE A 28 -11.66 5.85 11.87
N GLU A 29 -12.48 6.81 11.47
CA GLU A 29 -13.94 6.75 11.62
C GLU A 29 -14.56 6.01 10.43
N LEU A 30 -15.35 4.98 10.73
CA LEU A 30 -16.10 4.21 9.74
C LEU A 30 -17.41 4.92 9.39
N ASP A 31 -18.01 4.57 8.25
CA ASP A 31 -19.33 5.07 7.84
C ASP A 31 -20.44 4.80 8.88
N SER A 32 -20.25 3.82 9.76
CA SER A 32 -21.17 3.51 10.87
C SER A 32 -21.05 4.46 12.06
N GLY A 33 -20.06 5.37 12.08
CA GLY A 33 -19.70 6.23 13.21
C GLY A 33 -18.83 5.54 14.27
N ALA A 34 -18.51 4.25 14.10
CA ALA A 34 -17.53 3.57 14.96
C ALA A 34 -16.11 4.01 14.61
N VAL A 35 -15.21 4.04 15.60
CA VAL A 35 -13.81 4.44 15.41
C VAL A 35 -12.89 3.25 15.63
N VAL A 36 -12.02 2.99 14.65
CA VAL A 36 -10.82 2.15 14.81
C VAL A 36 -9.72 3.04 15.37
N ALA A 37 -9.28 2.77 16.60
CA ALA A 37 -8.40 3.71 17.33
C ALA A 37 -7.00 3.87 16.72
N ASP A 38 -6.47 2.83 16.09
CA ASP A 38 -5.16 2.84 15.43
C ASP A 38 -5.20 1.89 14.23
N LEU A 39 -5.69 2.38 13.09
CA LEU A 39 -5.77 1.62 11.87
C LEU A 39 -4.37 1.43 11.27
N THR A 40 -3.91 0.18 11.20
CA THR A 40 -2.70 -0.19 10.47
C THR A 40 -3.08 -0.95 9.21
N VAL A 41 -2.59 -0.49 8.06
CA VAL A 41 -2.84 -1.12 6.75
C VAL A 41 -1.59 -1.84 6.28
N ALA A 42 -1.73 -3.14 6.03
CA ALA A 42 -0.70 -3.94 5.37
C ALA A 42 -0.84 -3.81 3.85
N TYR A 43 0.27 -3.64 3.16
CA TYR A 43 0.29 -3.45 1.71
C TYR A 43 1.57 -4.02 1.09
N ARG A 44 1.56 -4.20 -0.22
CA ARG A 44 2.76 -4.48 -1.03
C ARG A 44 2.82 -3.49 -2.18
N HIS A 45 4.00 -2.97 -2.45
CA HIS A 45 4.27 -2.10 -3.60
C HIS A 45 5.45 -2.63 -4.42
N ASP A 46 5.19 -2.94 -5.69
CA ASP A 46 6.19 -3.36 -6.68
C ASP A 46 6.39 -2.27 -7.73
N GLY A 47 7.61 -2.15 -8.27
CA GLY A 47 7.93 -1.17 -9.31
C GLY A 47 8.17 0.26 -8.83
N PRO A 48 8.26 1.24 -9.74
CA PRO A 48 8.66 2.61 -9.42
C PRO A 48 7.65 3.35 -8.54
N ALA A 49 8.18 4.19 -7.67
CA ALA A 49 7.39 5.04 -6.78
C ALA A 49 6.53 6.07 -7.56
N PRO A 50 5.51 6.66 -6.91
CA PRO A 50 4.56 7.60 -7.55
C PRO A 50 5.18 8.84 -8.20
N ASP A 51 6.36 9.27 -7.75
CA ASP A 51 7.12 10.37 -8.33
C ASP A 51 7.85 9.98 -9.63
N ARG A 52 7.91 8.68 -9.96
CA ARG A 52 8.65 8.14 -11.11
C ARG A 52 7.76 7.48 -12.16
N ALA A 53 6.56 7.01 -11.81
CA ALA A 53 5.68 6.32 -12.74
C ALA A 53 4.19 6.41 -12.35
N SER A 54 3.33 6.07 -13.31
CA SER A 54 1.91 5.84 -13.06
C SER A 54 1.69 4.65 -12.13
N GLN A 55 0.60 4.69 -11.37
CA GLN A 55 0.29 3.72 -10.32
C GLN A 55 -0.96 2.92 -10.66
N VAL A 56 -0.94 1.62 -10.38
CA VAL A 56 -2.07 0.71 -10.51
C VAL A 56 -2.44 0.20 -9.12
N LEU A 57 -3.69 0.44 -8.72
CA LEU A 57 -4.25 -0.12 -7.49
C LEU A 57 -4.91 -1.46 -7.80
N VAL A 58 -4.44 -2.51 -7.14
CA VAL A 58 -5.01 -3.86 -7.19
C VAL A 58 -5.86 -4.07 -5.94
N ILE A 59 -7.14 -4.41 -6.14
CA ILE A 59 -8.09 -4.72 -5.07
C ILE A 59 -8.31 -6.24 -5.07
N HIS A 60 -7.98 -6.88 -3.97
CA HIS A 60 -8.15 -8.33 -3.83
C HIS A 60 -9.63 -8.72 -3.61
N ALA A 61 -9.97 -9.97 -3.92
CA ALA A 61 -11.28 -10.54 -3.64
C ALA A 61 -11.44 -10.94 -2.16
N LEU A 62 -12.55 -11.57 -1.78
CA LEU A 62 -12.92 -11.86 -0.38
C LEU A 62 -11.83 -12.58 0.44
N THR A 63 -11.12 -13.55 -0.15
CA THR A 63 -10.10 -14.36 0.54
C THR A 63 -8.67 -14.00 0.15
N GLY A 64 -8.50 -12.92 -0.62
CA GLY A 64 -7.18 -12.47 -1.05
C GLY A 64 -6.42 -11.71 0.05
N SER A 65 -5.17 -11.39 -0.24
CA SER A 65 -4.26 -10.62 0.61
C SER A 65 -3.59 -9.51 -0.20
N ALA A 66 -2.80 -8.67 0.47
CA ALA A 66 -1.94 -7.67 -0.19
C ALA A 66 -0.86 -8.28 -1.10
N ASP A 67 -0.58 -9.59 -1.01
CA ASP A 67 0.54 -10.21 -1.74
C ASP A 67 0.19 -10.59 -3.19
N ALA A 68 -0.41 -9.66 -3.94
CA ALA A 68 -0.89 -9.92 -5.31
C ALA A 68 0.25 -10.37 -6.25
N ALA A 69 1.39 -9.69 -6.20
CA ALA A 69 2.53 -9.97 -7.06
C ALA A 69 3.37 -11.17 -6.60
N GLY A 70 3.22 -11.62 -5.34
CA GLY A 70 3.95 -12.77 -4.79
C GLY A 70 3.17 -14.06 -4.76
N ASP A 71 1.84 -13.99 -4.90
CA ASP A 71 0.95 -15.13 -4.71
C ASP A 71 -0.12 -15.22 -5.81
N TRP A 72 -1.28 -14.62 -5.60
CA TRP A 72 -2.49 -14.97 -6.35
C TRP A 72 -2.62 -14.33 -7.75
N TRP A 73 -1.80 -13.32 -8.06
CA TRP A 73 -1.65 -12.71 -9.39
C TRP A 73 -0.18 -12.68 -9.86
N GLU A 74 0.68 -13.54 -9.28
CA GLU A 74 2.11 -13.62 -9.64
C GLU A 74 2.32 -13.65 -11.16
N PRO A 75 1.64 -14.48 -11.98
CA PRO A 75 1.90 -14.51 -13.42
C PRO A 75 1.57 -13.22 -14.17
N LEU A 76 0.79 -12.31 -13.58
CA LEU A 76 0.33 -11.07 -14.19
C LEU A 76 1.17 -9.85 -13.80
N ILE A 77 1.85 -9.88 -12.65
CA ILE A 77 2.55 -8.72 -12.09
C ILE A 77 4.05 -8.99 -12.03
N GLY A 78 4.85 -8.09 -12.60
CA GLY A 78 6.31 -8.17 -12.59
C GLY A 78 6.97 -7.65 -13.88
N PRO A 79 8.31 -7.70 -14.00
CA PRO A 79 9.02 -7.18 -15.15
C PRO A 79 8.57 -7.83 -16.48
N GLY A 80 8.14 -7.01 -17.43
CA GLY A 80 7.65 -7.45 -18.74
C GLY A 80 6.31 -8.20 -18.74
N ARG A 81 5.59 -8.25 -17.61
CA ARG A 81 4.27 -8.89 -17.50
C ARG A 81 3.13 -7.92 -17.87
N ALA A 82 1.88 -8.38 -17.76
CA ALA A 82 0.70 -7.58 -18.08
C ALA A 82 0.65 -6.28 -17.24
N LEU A 83 0.94 -6.40 -15.95
CA LEU A 83 1.23 -5.29 -15.06
C LEU A 83 2.76 -5.20 -14.91
N ASP A 84 3.36 -4.50 -15.87
CA ASP A 84 4.81 -4.40 -16.03
C ASP A 84 5.46 -3.48 -14.98
N THR A 85 6.10 -4.08 -13.97
CA THR A 85 6.72 -3.34 -12.86
C THR A 85 8.01 -2.63 -13.25
N ASP A 86 8.50 -2.73 -14.50
CA ASP A 86 9.55 -1.84 -15.00
C ASP A 86 8.98 -0.49 -15.46
N ARG A 87 7.65 -0.39 -15.63
CA ARG A 87 6.96 0.76 -16.23
C ARG A 87 5.93 1.42 -15.32
N VAL A 88 5.28 0.65 -14.45
CA VAL A 88 4.25 1.14 -13.51
C VAL A 88 4.54 0.69 -12.09
N GLY A 89 4.14 1.49 -11.11
CA GLY A 89 4.06 1.02 -9.72
C GLY A 89 2.75 0.27 -9.51
N VAL A 90 2.80 -0.86 -8.81
CA VAL A 90 1.64 -1.69 -8.50
C VAL A 90 1.49 -1.76 -6.98
N LEU A 91 0.37 -1.24 -6.48
CA LEU A 91 0.02 -1.23 -5.06
C LEU A 91 -1.14 -2.19 -4.81
N CYS A 92 -1.01 -3.06 -3.81
CA CYS A 92 -2.12 -3.84 -3.28
C CYS A 92 -2.13 -3.70 -1.75
N ALA A 93 -3.26 -3.25 -1.21
CA ALA A 93 -3.47 -3.18 0.23
C ALA A 93 -4.38 -4.33 0.68
N ASN A 94 -4.13 -4.84 1.87
CA ASN A 94 -5.02 -5.79 2.51
C ASN A 94 -6.23 -5.03 3.07
N LEU A 95 -7.43 -5.53 2.80
CA LEU A 95 -8.67 -4.88 3.21
C LEU A 95 -8.87 -4.94 4.73
N LEU A 96 -9.50 -3.91 5.28
CA LEU A 96 -9.90 -3.83 6.70
C LEU A 96 -10.80 -5.03 7.07
N GLY A 97 -10.52 -5.63 8.23
CA GLY A 97 -11.22 -6.83 8.71
C GLY A 97 -10.70 -8.15 8.15
N GLY A 98 -9.71 -8.11 7.24
CA GLY A 98 -8.98 -9.30 6.78
C GLY A 98 -8.02 -9.86 7.84
N ARG A 99 -7.44 -11.03 7.56
CA ARG A 99 -6.48 -11.71 8.48
C ARG A 99 -5.00 -11.39 8.19
N TYR A 100 -4.70 -10.73 7.07
CA TYR A 100 -3.34 -10.58 6.58
C TYR A 100 -2.73 -9.21 6.90
N GLY A 101 -2.64 -8.89 8.19
CA GLY A 101 -1.80 -7.80 8.71
C GLY A 101 -2.44 -6.40 8.77
N THR A 102 -3.67 -6.22 8.26
CA THR A 102 -4.45 -4.99 8.52
C THR A 102 -5.23 -5.16 9.82
N THR A 103 -5.13 -4.19 10.73
CA THR A 103 -5.70 -4.23 12.08
C THR A 103 -6.25 -2.88 12.51
#